data_AF-A0A947FM35-F1
#
_entry.id   AF-A0A947FM35-F1
#
_cell.length_a   1.000
_cell.length_b   1.000
_cell.length_c   1.000
_cell.angle_alpha   90.00
_cell.angle_beta   90.00
_cell.angle_gamma   90.00
#
_symmetry.space_group_name_H-M   'P 1'
#
loop_
_entity.id
_entity.type
_entity.pdbx_description
1 polymer ?
#
loop_
_entity_poly.entity_id
_entity_poly.type
_entity_poly.pdbx_seq_one_letter_code
_entity_poly.pdbx_strand_id
1 'polypeptide(L)'
;MFESLTHWFETLKERSKLFDHPEDEILHSALASVLYHVISADQHVDAKEKHEFDRILKQEFDLNDEQVDHLYRAAKGSTADVHGDLHTLNFYLKHNPAVRMTFMRKLLQLVDVHGAHRQELDLFYETLHEVFPEVREIGNEEEL
;
A
#
# COMPACT_ATOMS: atom_id res chain seq x y z
N MET A 1 -12.54 -12.03 13.91
CA MET A 1 -11.30 -11.31 14.27
C MET A 1 -10.47 -11.29 13.01
N PHE A 2 -10.30 -10.13 12.38
CA PHE A 2 -9.41 -9.99 11.23
C PHE A 2 -7.98 -9.92 11.76
N GLU A 3 -7.06 -10.69 11.18
CA GLU A 3 -5.63 -10.54 11.45
C GLU A 3 -5.19 -9.13 11.00
N SER A 4 -4.56 -8.37 11.89
CA SER A 4 -3.95 -7.09 11.51
C SER A 4 -2.78 -7.37 10.55
N LEU A 5 -2.49 -6.43 9.64
CA LEU A 5 -1.32 -6.54 8.76
C LEU A 5 -0.09 -6.87 9.61
N THR A 6 0.10 -6.14 10.71
CA THR A 6 1.18 -6.31 11.70
C THR A 6 1.44 -7.76 12.08
N HIS A 7 0.39 -8.52 12.44
CA HIS A 7 0.55 -9.91 12.90
C HIS A 7 1.02 -10.84 11.78
N TRP A 8 0.61 -10.56 10.53
CA TRP A 8 1.13 -11.27 9.38
C TRP A 8 2.59 -10.88 9.08
N PHE A 9 2.95 -9.60 9.20
CA PHE A 9 4.33 -9.10 9.06
C PHE A 9 5.30 -9.70 10.09
N GLU A 10 4.86 -9.89 11.33
CA GLU A 10 5.66 -10.52 12.38
C GLU A 10 6.16 -11.93 12.03
N THR A 11 5.55 -12.60 11.04
CA THR A 11 5.97 -13.94 10.61
C THR A 11 7.15 -13.95 9.62
N LEU A 12 7.57 -12.80 9.08
CA LEU A 12 8.55 -12.70 7.97
C LEU A 12 10.00 -12.34 8.40
N LYS A 13 10.34 -12.54 9.68
CA LYS A 13 11.38 -11.75 10.35
C LYS A 13 12.87 -12.28 10.37
N GLU A 14 13.85 -11.87 9.49
CA GLU A 14 15.37 -11.84 9.71
C GLU A 14 16.29 -10.67 9.09
N ARG A 15 17.36 -10.20 9.79
CA ARG A 15 17.84 -8.78 10.14
C ARG A 15 18.20 -7.63 9.09
N SER A 16 17.84 -6.32 9.35
CA SER A 16 18.22 -4.99 8.72
C SER A 16 18.54 -3.89 9.80
N LYS A 17 18.98 -2.66 9.42
CA LYS A 17 19.46 -1.56 10.32
C LYS A 17 18.39 -0.56 10.80
N LEU A 18 17.36 -0.29 9.98
CA LEU A 18 16.21 0.55 10.33
C LEU A 18 14.93 -0.28 10.44
N PHE A 19 14.85 -1.30 9.61
CA PHE A 19 13.83 -2.32 9.69
C PHE A 19 14.42 -3.51 10.37
N ASP A 20 13.56 -4.29 11.03
CA ASP A 20 14.05 -5.52 11.56
C ASP A 20 14.61 -6.34 10.41
N HIS A 21 14.12 -6.32 9.16
CA HIS A 21 14.49 -7.25 8.06
C HIS A 21 14.58 -6.62 6.65
N PRO A 22 15.44 -7.11 5.72
CA PRO A 22 15.52 -6.55 4.36
C PRO A 22 14.25 -6.78 3.53
N GLU A 23 13.57 -7.91 3.75
CA GLU A 23 12.28 -8.19 3.10
C GLU A 23 11.18 -7.27 3.64
N ASP A 24 11.20 -6.94 4.94
CA ASP A 24 10.31 -5.93 5.53
C ASP A 24 10.57 -4.55 4.93
N GLU A 25 11.83 -4.18 4.74
CA GLU A 25 12.20 -2.91 4.12
C GLU A 25 11.68 -2.80 2.69
N ILE A 26 11.83 -3.87 1.88
CA ILE A 26 11.29 -3.94 0.52
C ILE A 26 9.77 -3.81 0.53
N LEU A 27 9.09 -4.57 1.40
CA LEU A 27 7.63 -4.58 1.47
C LEU A 27 7.06 -3.26 1.99
N HIS A 28 7.63 -2.69 3.06
CA HIS A 28 7.26 -1.37 3.57
C HIS A 28 7.55 -0.26 2.55
N SER A 29 8.63 -0.38 1.78
CA SER A 29 8.94 0.56 0.69
C SER A 29 7.90 0.48 -0.43
N ALA A 30 7.54 -0.73 -0.86
CA ALA A 30 6.50 -0.94 -1.87
C ALA A 30 5.14 -0.40 -1.41
N LEU A 31 4.78 -0.63 -0.14
CA LEU A 31 3.55 -0.11 0.45
C LEU A 31 3.55 1.42 0.49
N ALA A 32 4.62 2.02 1.02
CA ALA A 32 4.77 3.45 1.09
C ALA A 32 4.75 4.10 -0.30
N SER A 33 5.35 3.45 -1.30
CA SER A 33 5.33 3.90 -2.69
C SER A 33 3.90 3.96 -3.24
N VAL A 34 3.13 2.89 -3.07
CA VAL A 34 1.72 2.85 -3.55
C VAL A 34 0.84 3.86 -2.82
N LEU A 35 0.94 3.95 -1.49
CA LEU A 35 0.19 4.94 -0.72
C LEU A 35 0.57 6.38 -1.14
N TYR A 36 1.86 6.62 -1.41
CA TYR A 36 2.32 7.93 -1.88
C TYR A 36 1.79 8.26 -3.28
N HIS A 37 1.78 7.30 -4.19
CA HIS A 37 1.24 7.50 -5.53
C HIS A 37 -0.25 7.81 -5.53
N VAL A 38 -1.03 7.24 -4.59
CA VAL A 38 -2.43 7.63 -4.39
C VAL A 38 -2.54 9.10 -3.98
N ILE A 39 -1.90 9.52 -2.88
CA ILE A 39 -2.03 10.90 -2.39
C ILE A 39 -1.36 11.95 -3.27
N SER A 40 -0.50 11.52 -4.20
CA SER A 40 0.18 12.42 -5.14
C SER A 40 -0.42 12.39 -6.55
N ALA A 41 -1.51 11.63 -6.74
CA ALA A 41 -2.13 11.41 -8.05
C ALA A 41 -2.62 12.71 -8.71
N ASP A 42 -3.06 13.68 -7.91
CA ASP A 42 -3.50 15.01 -8.35
C ASP A 42 -2.36 16.05 -8.40
N GLN A 43 -1.12 15.61 -8.15
CA GLN A 43 0.10 16.43 -8.02
C GLN A 43 0.14 17.37 -6.80
N HIS A 44 -0.74 17.20 -5.83
CA HIS A 44 -0.78 18.02 -4.62
C HIS A 44 -1.03 17.18 -3.35
N VAL A 45 0.04 16.83 -2.64
CA VAL A 45 -0.09 16.19 -1.32
C VAL A 45 -0.34 17.24 -0.24
N ASP A 46 -1.48 17.14 0.44
CA ASP A 46 -1.85 18.03 1.53
C ASP A 46 -1.53 17.47 2.93
N ALA A 47 -1.77 18.27 3.97
CA ALA A 47 -1.45 17.89 5.34
C ALA A 47 -2.32 16.74 5.88
N LYS A 48 -3.57 16.59 5.41
CA LYS A 48 -4.47 15.53 5.86
C LYS A 48 -4.12 14.20 5.20
N GLU A 49 -3.83 14.21 3.90
CA GLU A 49 -3.37 13.03 3.16
C GLU A 49 -2.05 12.52 3.72
N LYS A 50 -1.10 13.42 3.97
CA LYS A 50 0.15 13.06 4.65
C LYS A 50 -0.13 12.49 6.04
N HIS A 51 -1.06 13.09 6.79
CA HIS A 51 -1.40 12.57 8.12
C HIS A 51 -2.00 11.17 8.05
N GLU A 52 -2.88 10.90 7.10
CA GLU A 52 -3.49 9.59 6.90
C GLU A 52 -2.47 8.56 6.42
N PHE A 53 -1.57 8.94 5.51
CA PHE A 53 -0.41 8.14 5.11
C PHE A 53 0.43 7.74 6.33
N ASP A 54 0.84 8.72 7.15
CA ASP A 54 1.64 8.48 8.36
C ASP A 54 0.87 7.56 9.32
N ARG A 55 -0.43 7.77 9.47
CA ARG A 55 -1.29 6.99 10.37
C ARG A 55 -1.40 5.54 9.93
N ILE A 56 -1.63 5.28 8.65
CA ILE A 56 -1.69 3.91 8.10
C ILE A 56 -0.37 3.20 8.35
N LEU A 57 0.77 3.84 8.05
CA LEU A 57 2.08 3.23 8.23
C LEU A 57 2.39 2.90 9.70
N LYS A 58 2.03 3.78 10.63
CA LYS A 58 2.24 3.54 12.07
C LYS A 58 1.32 2.45 12.61
N GLN A 59 0.03 2.52 12.29
CA GLN A 59 -0.98 1.66 12.92
C GLN A 59 -0.93 0.23 12.39
N GLU A 60 -0.70 0.05 11.09
CA GLU A 60 -0.79 -1.26 10.47
C GLU A 60 0.55 -2.00 10.43
N PHE A 61 1.67 -1.28 10.53
CA PHE A 61 3.02 -1.86 10.39
C PHE A 61 3.91 -1.62 11.62
N ASP A 62 3.35 -1.06 12.69
CA ASP A 62 4.06 -0.75 13.95
C ASP A 62 5.34 0.08 13.73
N LEU A 63 5.30 0.99 12.74
CA LEU A 63 6.44 1.83 12.39
C LEU A 63 6.50 3.06 13.29
N ASN A 64 7.72 3.49 13.61
CA ASN A 64 7.98 4.73 14.32
C ASN A 64 8.06 5.94 13.38
N ASP A 65 8.09 7.14 13.95
CA ASP A 65 8.13 8.40 13.19
C ASP A 65 9.32 8.50 12.23
N GLU A 66 10.49 7.98 12.63
CA GLU A 66 11.71 8.02 11.82
C GLU A 66 11.60 7.08 10.61
N GLN A 67 11.08 5.87 10.81
CA GLN A 67 10.82 4.91 9.74
C GLN A 67 9.79 5.45 8.74
N VAL A 68 8.71 6.05 9.24
CA VAL A 68 7.65 6.64 8.40
C VAL A 68 8.18 7.81 7.58
N ASP A 69 8.95 8.72 8.19
CA ASP A 69 9.54 9.86 7.47
C ASP A 69 10.58 9.39 6.44
N HIS A 70 11.36 8.35 6.76
CA HIS A 70 12.27 7.71 5.80
C HIS A 70 11.51 7.18 4.58
N LEU A 71 10.47 6.37 4.80
CA LEU A 71 9.64 5.79 3.74
C LEU A 71 8.94 6.86 2.91
N TYR A 72 8.41 7.91 3.55
CA TYR A 72 7.79 9.03 2.85
C TYR A 72 8.77 9.74 1.91
N ARG A 73 9.99 10.03 2.40
CA ARG A 73 11.03 10.66 1.57
C ARG A 73 11.51 9.76 0.44
N ALA A 74 11.62 8.46 0.70
CA ALA A 74 11.99 7.47 -0.30
C ALA A 74 10.92 7.38 -1.40
N ALA A 75 9.65 7.24 -1.03
CA ALA A 75 8.53 7.20 -1.97
C ALA A 75 8.42 8.50 -2.79
N LYS A 76 8.53 9.66 -2.14
CA LYS A 76 8.52 10.98 -2.80
C LYS A 76 9.68 11.19 -3.76
N GLY A 77 10.87 10.70 -3.41
CA GLY A 77 12.07 10.80 -4.23
C GLY A 77 12.18 9.71 -5.30
N SER A 78 11.31 8.71 -5.24
CA SER A 78 11.30 7.59 -6.19
C SER A 78 10.81 8.05 -7.55
N THR A 79 11.51 7.59 -8.58
CA THR A 79 11.04 7.65 -9.97
C THR A 79 10.60 6.27 -10.45
N ALA A 80 10.54 5.30 -9.53
CA ALA A 80 10.11 3.95 -9.83
C ALA A 80 8.65 3.94 -10.26
N ASP A 81 8.34 3.00 -11.15
CA ASP A 81 6.99 2.77 -11.63
C ASP A 81 6.17 2.05 -10.55
N VAL A 82 4.97 2.57 -10.27
CA VAL A 82 4.02 2.00 -9.30
C VAL A 82 3.74 0.52 -9.58
N HIS A 83 3.78 0.09 -10.85
CA HIS A 83 3.53 -1.30 -11.20
C HIS A 83 4.58 -2.27 -10.64
N GLY A 84 5.85 -1.86 -10.54
CA GLY A 84 6.89 -2.69 -9.94
C GLY A 84 6.67 -2.90 -8.44
N ASP A 85 6.24 -1.84 -7.76
CA ASP A 85 5.90 -1.89 -6.34
C ASP A 85 4.62 -2.70 -6.10
N LEU A 86 3.59 -2.52 -6.93
CA LEU A 86 2.38 -3.33 -6.88
C LEU A 86 2.65 -4.82 -7.11
N HIS A 87 3.55 -5.17 -8.02
CA HIS A 87 3.94 -6.56 -8.23
C HIS A 87 4.64 -7.15 -7.00
N THR A 88 5.50 -6.35 -6.36
CA THR A 88 6.15 -6.71 -5.10
C THR A 88 5.10 -6.93 -4.01
N LEU A 89 4.13 -6.01 -3.85
CA LEU A 89 3.02 -6.20 -2.93
C LEU A 89 2.25 -7.48 -3.22
N ASN A 90 1.82 -7.70 -4.46
CA ASN A 90 1.07 -8.90 -4.80
C ASN A 90 1.86 -10.18 -4.50
N PHE A 91 3.17 -10.22 -4.79
CA PHE A 91 4.03 -11.36 -4.47
C PHE A 91 3.95 -11.75 -2.99
N TYR A 92 4.00 -10.76 -2.10
CA TYR A 92 3.94 -10.94 -0.65
C TYR A 92 2.50 -11.22 -0.15
N LEU A 93 1.51 -10.54 -0.70
CA LEU A 93 0.12 -10.57 -0.21
C LEU A 93 -0.70 -11.74 -0.78
N LYS A 94 -0.32 -12.33 -1.92
CA LYS A 94 -1.15 -13.32 -2.67
C LYS A 94 -1.62 -14.51 -1.85
N HIS A 95 -0.86 -14.94 -0.84
CA HIS A 95 -1.21 -16.11 -0.03
C HIS A 95 -2.16 -15.80 1.14
N ASN A 96 -2.44 -14.53 1.43
CA ASN A 96 -3.35 -14.13 2.51
C ASN A 96 -4.43 -13.16 2.02
N PRO A 97 -5.62 -13.67 1.63
CA PRO A 97 -6.73 -12.83 1.17
C PRO A 97 -7.20 -11.78 2.20
N ALA A 98 -7.10 -12.06 3.50
CA ALA A 98 -7.51 -11.12 4.54
C ALA A 98 -6.57 -9.90 4.61
N VAL A 99 -5.28 -10.12 4.37
CA VAL A 99 -4.25 -9.07 4.32
C VAL A 99 -4.42 -8.25 3.04
N ARG A 100 -4.68 -8.87 1.88
CA ARG A 100 -5.05 -8.17 0.64
C ARG A 100 -6.28 -7.25 0.82
N MET A 101 -7.34 -7.76 1.45
CA MET A 101 -8.55 -6.98 1.72
C MET A 101 -8.30 -5.82 2.68
N THR A 102 -7.46 -6.05 3.71
CA THR A 102 -7.10 -4.99 4.64
C THR A 102 -6.31 -3.88 3.96
N PHE A 103 -5.35 -4.24 3.10
CA PHE A 103 -4.61 -3.29 2.28
C PHE A 103 -5.54 -2.44 1.40
N MET A 104 -6.45 -3.07 0.64
CA MET A 104 -7.40 -2.34 -0.21
C MET A 104 -8.32 -1.42 0.59
N ARG A 105 -8.75 -1.84 1.79
CA ARG A 105 -9.55 -1.00 2.68
C ARG A 105 -8.78 0.24 3.15
N LYS A 106 -7.48 0.11 3.43
CA LYS A 106 -6.63 1.25 3.80
C LYS A 106 -6.40 2.19 2.63
N LEU A 107 -6.22 1.63 1.44
CA LEU A 107 -6.10 2.41 0.22
C LEU A 107 -7.38 3.23 -0.02
N LEU A 108 -8.56 2.62 0.15
CA LEU A 108 -9.84 3.33 0.03
C LEU A 108 -10.00 4.43 1.09
N GLN A 109 -9.57 4.18 2.33
CA GLN A 109 -9.57 5.21 3.39
C GLN A 109 -8.70 6.42 3.02
N LEU A 110 -7.58 6.17 2.35
CA LEU A 110 -6.67 7.22 1.90
C LEU A 110 -7.27 8.04 0.75
N VAL A 111 -7.89 7.39 -0.23
CA VAL A 111 -8.61 8.04 -1.34
C VAL A 111 -9.79 8.88 -0.84
N ASP A 112 -10.46 8.46 0.24
CA ASP A 112 -11.66 9.14 0.75
C ASP A 112 -11.34 10.35 1.65
N VAL A 113 -10.06 10.66 1.93
CA VAL A 113 -9.67 11.75 2.85
C VAL A 113 -10.29 13.11 2.48
N HIS A 114 -10.39 13.40 1.18
CA HIS A 114 -11.03 14.63 0.66
C HIS A 114 -12.22 14.35 -0.26
N GLY A 115 -12.65 13.10 -0.32
CA GLY A 115 -13.56 12.59 -1.35
C GLY A 115 -12.80 12.17 -2.59
N ALA A 116 -13.23 11.04 -3.17
CA ALA A 116 -12.48 10.37 -4.21
C ALA A 116 -12.36 11.19 -5.52
N HIS A 117 -11.14 11.56 -5.89
CA HIS A 117 -10.84 12.14 -7.20
C HIS A 117 -10.62 11.05 -8.26
N ARG A 118 -10.82 11.40 -9.53
CA ARG A 118 -10.75 10.43 -10.63
C ARG A 118 -9.37 9.76 -10.71
N GLN A 119 -8.30 10.53 -10.58
CA GLN A 119 -6.92 10.03 -10.68
C GLN A 119 -6.58 9.06 -9.54
N GLU A 120 -7.05 9.34 -8.33
CA GLU A 120 -6.88 8.47 -7.17
C GLU A 120 -7.68 7.17 -7.32
N LEU A 121 -8.90 7.28 -7.87
CA LEU A 121 -9.74 6.12 -8.20
C LEU A 121 -9.12 5.25 -9.28
N ASP A 122 -8.56 5.86 -10.34
CA ASP A 122 -7.87 5.12 -11.41
C ASP A 122 -6.71 4.29 -10.80
N LEU A 123 -5.88 4.90 -9.95
CA LEU A 123 -4.80 4.22 -9.20
C LEU A 123 -5.32 3.15 -8.23
N PHE A 124 -6.44 3.42 -7.55
CA PHE A 124 -7.10 2.44 -6.68
C PHE A 124 -7.56 1.21 -7.48
N TYR A 125 -8.19 1.39 -8.64
CA TYR A 125 -8.64 0.29 -9.49
C TYR A 125 -7.48 -0.48 -10.12
N GLU A 126 -6.42 0.21 -10.55
CA GLU A 126 -5.18 -0.43 -11.00
C GLU A 126 -4.60 -1.32 -9.89
N THR A 127 -4.53 -0.79 -8.67
CA THR A 127 -4.07 -1.53 -7.49
C THR A 127 -4.97 -2.72 -7.17
N LEU A 128 -6.29 -2.53 -7.20
CA LEU A 128 -7.28 -3.59 -6.97
C LEU A 128 -7.04 -4.75 -7.92
N HIS A 129 -6.85 -4.44 -9.19
CA HIS A 129 -6.67 -5.46 -10.22
C HIS A 129 -5.34 -6.20 -10.15
N GLU A 130 -4.27 -5.57 -9.68
CA GLU A 130 -2.98 -6.23 -9.50
C GLU A 130 -2.99 -7.13 -8.26
N VAL A 131 -3.66 -6.70 -7.18
CA VAL A 131 -3.75 -7.44 -5.91
C VAL A 131 -4.82 -8.55 -5.95
N PHE A 132 -5.85 -8.37 -6.76
CA PHE A 132 -6.93 -9.34 -7.02
C PHE A 132 -7.13 -9.55 -8.53
N PRO A 133 -6.18 -10.21 -9.21
CA PRO A 133 -6.30 -10.50 -10.63
C PRO A 133 -7.57 -11.30 -10.97
N GLU A 134 -8.05 -12.14 -10.04
CA GLU A 134 -9.30 -12.90 -10.16
C GLU A 134 -10.55 -12.02 -10.37
N VAL A 135 -10.54 -10.76 -9.89
CA VAL A 135 -11.67 -9.84 -10.08
C VAL A 135 -11.76 -9.37 -11.54
N ARG A 136 -10.64 -9.34 -12.28
CA ARG A 136 -10.67 -9.06 -13.73
C ARG A 136 -11.35 -10.17 -14.52
N GLU A 137 -11.22 -11.42 -14.08
CA GLU A 137 -11.74 -12.58 -14.80
C GLU A 137 -13.28 -12.66 -14.70
N ILE A 138 -13.85 -12.35 -13.53
CA ILE A 138 -15.30 -12.35 -13.30
C ILE A 138 -16.02 -11.33 -14.18
N GLY A 139 -15.43 -10.16 -14.42
CA GLY A 139 -16.01 -9.13 -15.30
C GLY A 139 -16.07 -9.51 -16.78
N ASN A 140 -15.24 -10.46 -17.22
CA ASN A 140 -15.23 -10.96 -18.60
C ASN A 140 -16.11 -12.20 -18.79
N GLU A 141 -16.47 -12.91 -17.72
CA GLU A 141 -17.37 -14.08 -17.78
C GLU A 141 -18.85 -13.68 -17.84
N GLU A 142 -19.23 -12.49 -17.38
CA GLU A 142 -20.61 -11.97 -17.52
C GLU A 142 -20.93 -11.45 -18.93
N GLU A 143 -19.97 -11.42 -19.86
CA GLU A 143 -20.14 -11.01 -21.27
C GLU A 143 -20.20 -12.19 -22.28
N LEU A 144 -20.33 -13.45 -21.83
CA LEU A 144 -20.46 -14.66 -22.69
C LEU A 144 -21.80 -15.40 -22.48
#